data_AF-A0A166DZR3-F1
#
_entry.id   AF-A0A166DZR3-F1
#
_cell.length_a   1.000
_cell.length_b   1.000
_cell.length_c   1.000
_cell.angle_alpha   90.00
_cell.angle_beta   90.00
_cell.angle_gamma   90.00
#
_symmetry.space_group_name_H-M   'P 1'
#
loop_
_entity.id
_entity.type
_entity.pdbx_description
1 polymer ?
#
loop_
_entity_poly.entity_id
_entity_poly.type
_entity_poly.pdbx_seq_one_letter_code
_entity_poly.pdbx_strand_id
1 'polypeptide(L)'
;MNRFVDKIISLELDEIEKYSFPRDELFGLKIIENGVKYEFLIKLSSYNNNLICFGSGAYKNSGPKATYPPIFNRWSWNKDFEESVLFYNDPTLYLNNEVKLGWGVGFKEDYYLEIISKIIKLFAKGNNISNNDILFYGSSGGGFTSIILATLIKKSKVFVNNSQLILKNYYHKNVYKRMIKACFGDLDIDTIYEKYGYRLSVLEMFKKEKYVPSIVYYVNSESKQDIINQCIPFVEGFLELPFLKDKVEIIFYTNNQRNKHNPLSNKKTIEIIKKVSKENLCNNKNENPKNPSTNENAISKKKIKKYISRKLINRGKLLKIKKLLKFNQE
;
A
#
# COMPACT_ATOMS: atom_id res chain seq x y z
N MET A 1 7.33 -17.63 -12.14
CA MET A 1 6.11 -17.88 -11.34
C MET A 1 5.97 -19.34 -10.91
N ASN A 2 6.48 -20.32 -11.66
CA ASN A 2 6.30 -21.77 -11.43
C ASN A 2 6.66 -22.25 -10.02
N ARG A 3 7.51 -21.52 -9.29
CA ARG A 3 7.81 -21.80 -7.87
C ARG A 3 6.64 -21.54 -6.89
N PHE A 4 5.55 -20.93 -7.35
CA PHE A 4 4.41 -20.55 -6.51
C PHE A 4 3.14 -21.32 -6.85
N VAL A 5 2.93 -21.59 -8.15
CA VAL A 5 1.71 -22.18 -8.72
C VAL A 5 2.06 -22.90 -10.01
N ASP A 6 1.32 -23.97 -10.30
CA ASP A 6 1.46 -24.73 -11.55
C ASP A 6 0.67 -24.07 -12.69
N LYS A 7 -0.50 -23.50 -12.38
CA LYS A 7 -1.37 -22.85 -13.36
C LYS A 7 -0.96 -21.40 -13.58
N ILE A 8 -0.50 -21.10 -14.79
CA ILE A 8 -0.11 -19.76 -15.21
C ILE A 8 -0.87 -19.39 -16.48
N ILE A 9 -1.61 -18.30 -16.40
CA ILE A 9 -2.36 -17.71 -17.49
C ILE A 9 -1.55 -16.53 -18.01
N SER A 10 -1.30 -16.50 -19.32
CA SER A 10 -0.65 -15.38 -20.00
C SER A 10 -1.66 -14.76 -20.95
N LEU A 11 -1.84 -13.44 -20.87
CA LEU A 11 -2.82 -12.69 -21.64
C LEU A 11 -2.24 -11.35 -22.08
N GLU A 12 -2.81 -10.79 -23.13
CA GLU A 12 -2.69 -9.38 -23.49
C GLU A 12 -3.69 -8.53 -22.68
N LEU A 13 -3.47 -7.21 -22.63
CA LEU A 13 -4.30 -6.31 -21.80
C LEU A 13 -5.80 -6.38 -22.13
N ASP A 14 -6.15 -6.42 -23.42
CA ASP A 14 -7.53 -6.39 -23.91
C ASP A 14 -8.29 -7.71 -23.73
N GLU A 15 -7.57 -8.80 -23.45
CA GLU A 15 -8.14 -10.12 -23.16
C GLU A 15 -8.59 -10.26 -21.71
N ILE A 16 -7.98 -9.51 -20.78
CA ILE A 16 -8.18 -9.65 -19.33
C ILE A 16 -9.65 -9.57 -18.94
N GLU A 17 -10.37 -8.58 -19.47
CA GLU A 17 -11.77 -8.33 -19.08
C GLU A 17 -12.71 -9.47 -19.51
N LYS A 18 -12.40 -10.16 -20.62
CA LYS A 18 -13.25 -11.20 -21.22
C LYS A 18 -12.87 -12.60 -20.75
N TYR A 19 -11.69 -12.76 -20.16
CA TYR A 19 -11.18 -14.07 -19.78
C TYR A 19 -11.94 -14.64 -18.57
N SER A 20 -12.37 -15.91 -18.69
CA SER A 20 -12.99 -16.64 -17.60
C SER A 20 -11.93 -17.21 -16.65
N PHE A 21 -11.62 -16.50 -15.57
CA PHE A 21 -10.60 -16.92 -14.61
C PHE A 21 -11.05 -18.09 -13.73
N PRO A 22 -10.12 -18.95 -13.28
CA PRO A 22 -10.42 -19.99 -12.30
C PRO A 22 -10.85 -19.40 -10.96
N ARG A 23 -11.79 -20.07 -10.29
CA ARG A 23 -12.26 -19.68 -8.95
C ARG A 23 -11.76 -20.65 -7.90
N ASP A 24 -11.60 -20.13 -6.69
CA ASP A 24 -11.26 -20.82 -5.44
C ASP A 24 -9.91 -21.58 -5.44
N GLU A 25 -9.11 -21.40 -6.49
CA GLU A 25 -7.73 -21.86 -6.59
C GLU A 25 -6.76 -20.69 -6.83
N LEU A 26 -5.51 -20.86 -6.37
CA LEU A 26 -4.46 -19.88 -6.61
C LEU A 26 -3.82 -20.11 -7.99
N PHE A 27 -3.81 -19.09 -8.84
CA PHE A 27 -3.19 -19.13 -10.17
C PHE A 27 -2.27 -17.93 -10.40
N GLY A 28 -1.39 -18.04 -11.38
CA GLY A 28 -0.54 -16.96 -11.85
C GLY A 28 -1.15 -16.25 -13.05
N LEU A 29 -1.08 -14.93 -13.10
CA LEU A 29 -1.40 -14.13 -14.27
C LEU A 29 -0.15 -13.37 -14.73
N LYS A 30 0.18 -13.46 -16.01
CA LYS A 30 1.27 -12.73 -16.66
C LYS A 30 0.73 -11.91 -17.81
N ILE A 31 1.06 -10.62 -17.80
CA ILE A 31 0.79 -9.69 -18.90
C ILE A 31 2.13 -9.14 -19.38
N ILE A 32 2.30 -9.01 -20.69
CA ILE A 32 3.44 -8.30 -21.29
C ILE A 32 2.89 -7.04 -21.93
N GLU A 33 3.32 -5.88 -21.47
CA GLU A 33 2.90 -4.59 -22.03
C GLU A 33 4.17 -3.76 -22.25
N ASN A 34 4.37 -3.23 -23.45
CA ASN A 34 5.59 -2.48 -23.83
C ASN A 34 6.90 -3.24 -23.55
N GLY A 35 6.89 -4.58 -23.70
CA GLY A 35 8.04 -5.43 -23.39
C GLY A 35 8.32 -5.61 -21.87
N VAL A 36 7.49 -5.02 -21.01
CA VAL A 36 7.57 -5.16 -19.55
C VAL A 36 6.63 -6.25 -19.09
N LYS A 37 7.17 -7.14 -18.24
CA LYS A 37 6.43 -8.26 -17.67
C LYS A 37 5.76 -7.86 -16.35
N TYR A 38 4.43 -7.90 -16.34
CA TYR A 38 3.60 -7.72 -15.15
C TYR A 38 3.10 -9.07 -14.68
N GLU A 39 3.39 -9.43 -13.43
CA GLU A 39 3.07 -10.74 -12.87
C GLU A 39 2.26 -10.60 -11.60
N PHE A 40 1.27 -11.48 -11.46
CA PHE A 40 0.33 -11.52 -10.35
C PHE A 40 0.14 -12.96 -9.87
N LEU A 41 -0.11 -13.13 -8.57
CA LEU A 41 -0.76 -14.33 -8.03
C LEU A 41 -2.15 -13.95 -7.58
N ILE A 42 -3.14 -14.74 -7.97
CA ILE A 42 -4.55 -14.42 -7.77
C ILE A 42 -5.28 -15.67 -7.29
N LYS A 43 -6.14 -15.49 -6.28
CA LYS A 43 -7.21 -16.44 -5.95
C LYS A 43 -8.52 -15.68 -6.06
N LEU A 44 -9.37 -16.05 -7.00
CA LEU A 44 -10.68 -15.42 -7.22
C LEU A 44 -11.76 -16.20 -6.46
N SER A 45 -12.50 -15.54 -5.58
CA SER A 45 -13.53 -16.19 -4.75
C SER A 45 -14.82 -16.43 -5.53
N SER A 46 -15.50 -17.55 -5.29
CA SER A 46 -16.90 -17.74 -5.69
C SER A 46 -17.92 -17.26 -4.64
N TYR A 47 -17.47 -16.95 -3.42
CA TYR A 47 -18.34 -16.62 -2.29
C TYR A 47 -18.76 -15.15 -2.22
N ASN A 48 -17.90 -14.24 -2.68
CA ASN A 48 -18.17 -12.80 -2.66
C ASN A 48 -17.33 -12.04 -3.70
N ASN A 49 -17.71 -10.79 -3.95
CA ASN A 49 -17.05 -9.91 -4.93
C ASN A 49 -16.01 -8.96 -4.31
N ASN A 50 -15.55 -9.20 -3.08
CA ASN A 50 -14.49 -8.38 -2.50
C ASN A 50 -13.12 -8.82 -3.04
N LEU A 51 -12.24 -7.84 -3.26
CA LEU A 51 -10.86 -8.06 -3.70
C LEU A 51 -9.87 -7.39 -2.76
N ILE A 52 -8.96 -8.17 -2.20
CA ILE A 52 -7.87 -7.68 -1.36
C ILE A 52 -6.56 -7.74 -2.16
N CYS A 53 -6.00 -6.57 -2.44
CA CYS A 53 -4.79 -6.40 -3.23
C CYS A 53 -3.58 -6.13 -2.31
N PHE A 54 -2.56 -6.99 -2.37
CA PHE A 54 -1.38 -6.91 -1.49
C PHE A 54 -0.20 -6.23 -2.17
N GLY A 55 0.33 -5.19 -1.53
CA GLY A 55 1.42 -4.37 -2.04
C GLY A 55 2.80 -5.02 -2.02
N SER A 56 3.56 -4.79 -3.10
CA SER A 56 4.93 -5.24 -3.25
C SER A 56 5.90 -4.40 -2.41
N GLY A 57 6.67 -5.06 -1.56
CA GLY A 57 7.61 -4.45 -0.62
C GLY A 57 9.06 -4.84 -0.90
N ALA A 58 9.96 -4.48 0.02
CA ALA A 58 11.37 -4.79 -0.12
C ALA A 58 11.63 -6.30 -0.07
N TYR A 59 12.70 -6.73 -0.72
CA TYR A 59 13.19 -8.10 -0.65
C TYR A 59 14.70 -8.15 -0.40
N LYS A 60 15.18 -9.35 -0.10
CA LYS A 60 16.62 -9.63 0.03
C LYS A 60 17.07 -10.32 -1.25
N ASN A 61 17.99 -9.69 -1.98
CA ASN A 61 18.59 -10.23 -3.21
C ASN A 61 19.99 -10.80 -2.98
N SER A 62 20.42 -10.97 -1.72
CA SER A 62 21.78 -11.38 -1.36
C SER A 62 21.78 -12.28 -0.13
N GLY A 63 22.73 -13.21 -0.08
CA GLY A 63 22.90 -14.19 0.99
C GLY A 63 21.99 -15.42 0.86
N PRO A 64 21.95 -16.30 1.87
CA PRO A 64 21.29 -17.62 1.78
C PRO A 64 19.78 -17.56 1.54
N LYS A 65 19.14 -16.40 1.77
CA LYS A 65 17.71 -16.16 1.57
C LYS A 65 17.44 -15.21 0.40
N ALA A 66 18.39 -15.13 -0.54
CA ALA A 66 18.22 -14.32 -1.74
C ALA A 66 17.00 -14.80 -2.53
N THR A 67 16.12 -13.86 -2.86
CA THR A 67 15.00 -14.08 -3.78
C THR A 67 15.16 -13.17 -4.98
N TYR A 68 14.60 -13.60 -6.10
CA TYR A 68 14.58 -12.85 -7.34
C TYR A 68 13.14 -12.68 -7.82
N PRO A 69 12.81 -11.57 -8.51
CA PRO A 69 11.50 -11.37 -9.14
C PRO A 69 11.05 -12.56 -10.01
N PRO A 70 9.74 -12.88 -10.05
CA PRO A 70 8.65 -12.14 -9.42
C PRO A 70 8.54 -12.39 -7.91
N ILE A 71 8.30 -11.34 -7.12
CA ILE A 71 8.17 -11.38 -5.66
C ILE A 71 6.77 -10.93 -5.25
N PHE A 72 6.09 -11.80 -4.50
CA PHE A 72 4.74 -11.58 -4.01
C PHE A 72 4.75 -11.54 -2.48
N ASN A 73 4.73 -10.36 -1.88
CA ASN A 73 4.71 -10.28 -0.42
C ASN A 73 3.37 -10.80 0.11
N ARG A 74 3.42 -11.64 1.14
CA ARG A 74 2.24 -12.21 1.85
C ARG A 74 1.37 -13.16 1.04
N TRP A 75 1.87 -13.67 -0.09
CA TRP A 75 1.11 -14.61 -0.91
C TRP A 75 0.64 -15.86 -0.14
N SER A 76 1.36 -16.27 0.91
CA SER A 76 0.97 -17.38 1.79
C SER A 76 -0.36 -17.13 2.54
N TRP A 77 -0.79 -15.86 2.68
CA TRP A 77 -2.06 -15.51 3.33
C TRP A 77 -3.29 -15.77 2.46
N ASN A 78 -3.12 -16.29 1.24
CA ASN A 78 -4.26 -16.59 0.36
C ASN A 78 -5.29 -17.52 1.02
N LYS A 79 -4.88 -18.38 1.95
CA LYS A 79 -5.77 -19.31 2.67
C LYS A 79 -6.49 -18.67 3.86
N ASP A 80 -6.08 -17.47 4.28
CA ASP A 80 -6.64 -16.78 5.44
C ASP A 80 -7.88 -15.93 5.11
N PHE A 81 -8.24 -15.82 3.83
CA PHE A 81 -9.33 -14.99 3.32
C PHE A 81 -10.33 -15.80 2.48
N GLU A 82 -11.62 -15.53 2.67
CA GLU A 82 -12.71 -16.05 1.82
C GLU A 82 -12.88 -15.16 0.59
N GLU A 83 -12.47 -13.89 0.68
CA GLU A 83 -12.45 -12.91 -0.39
C GLU A 83 -11.45 -13.28 -1.49
N SER A 84 -11.61 -12.64 -2.65
CA SER A 84 -10.59 -12.70 -3.68
C SER A 84 -9.33 -12.01 -3.20
N VAL A 85 -8.16 -12.58 -3.49
CA VAL A 85 -6.86 -11.99 -3.16
C VAL A 85 -6.00 -11.86 -4.40
N LEU A 86 -5.29 -10.74 -4.51
CA LEU A 86 -4.37 -10.46 -5.60
C LEU A 86 -3.05 -9.93 -5.04
N PHE A 87 -1.95 -10.58 -5.42
CA PHE A 87 -0.59 -10.18 -5.08
C PHE A 87 0.12 -9.79 -6.36
N TYR A 88 0.77 -8.63 -6.40
CA TYR A 88 1.48 -8.18 -7.59
C TYR A 88 2.98 -8.07 -7.33
N ASN A 89 3.77 -8.42 -8.34
CA ASN A 89 5.18 -8.11 -8.37
C ASN A 89 5.40 -6.65 -8.77
N ASP A 90 6.45 -6.02 -8.28
CA ASP A 90 6.93 -4.74 -8.78
C ASP A 90 7.90 -4.99 -9.97
N PRO A 91 7.54 -4.63 -11.22
CA PRO A 91 8.42 -4.86 -12.37
C PRO A 91 9.65 -3.95 -12.37
N THR A 92 9.68 -2.89 -11.54
CA THR A 92 10.85 -2.02 -11.38
C THR A 92 12.07 -2.82 -10.90
N LEU A 93 11.83 -3.93 -10.20
CA LEU A 93 12.87 -4.85 -9.73
C LEU A 93 13.60 -5.56 -10.88
N TYR A 94 13.04 -5.58 -12.10
CA TYR A 94 13.69 -6.13 -13.29
C TYR A 94 14.68 -5.16 -13.95
N LEU A 95 14.58 -3.85 -13.65
CA LEU A 95 15.43 -2.85 -14.32
C LEU A 95 16.91 -3.01 -13.95
N ASN A 96 17.19 -3.38 -12.70
CA ASN A 96 18.55 -3.59 -12.24
C ASN A 96 18.56 -4.51 -11.00
N ASN A 97 19.47 -5.48 -10.97
CA ASN A 97 19.59 -6.47 -9.90
C ASN A 97 19.93 -5.85 -8.53
N GLU A 98 20.42 -4.61 -8.47
CA GLU A 98 20.67 -3.89 -7.22
C GLU A 98 19.43 -3.23 -6.61
N VAL A 99 18.31 -3.15 -7.35
CA VAL A 99 17.06 -2.59 -6.88
C VAL A 99 16.37 -3.60 -5.96
N LYS A 100 16.46 -3.36 -4.66
CA LYS A 100 15.84 -4.21 -3.60
C LYS A 100 14.41 -3.77 -3.24
N LEU A 101 14.01 -2.60 -3.73
CA LEU A 101 12.69 -2.00 -3.53
C LEU A 101 12.52 -0.94 -4.62
N GLY A 102 11.54 -1.14 -5.50
CA GLY A 102 11.32 -0.28 -6.66
C GLY A 102 10.12 0.67 -6.52
N TRP A 103 9.20 0.39 -5.59
CA TRP A 103 7.96 1.16 -5.37
C TRP A 103 7.08 1.29 -6.63
N GLY A 104 7.24 0.43 -7.64
CA GLY A 104 6.46 0.47 -8.87
C GLY A 104 6.66 1.76 -9.70
N VAL A 105 7.78 2.47 -9.49
CA VAL A 105 8.09 3.73 -10.18
C VAL A 105 8.22 3.53 -11.70
N GLY A 106 8.74 2.37 -12.10
CA GLY A 106 8.96 2.02 -13.50
C GLY A 106 10.08 2.81 -14.15
N PHE A 107 10.07 2.85 -15.48
CA PHE A 107 11.07 3.55 -16.29
C PHE A 107 10.54 4.91 -16.75
N LYS A 108 11.36 5.76 -17.37
CA LYS A 108 10.98 7.15 -17.72
C LYS A 108 9.68 7.20 -18.51
N GLU A 109 9.57 6.36 -19.53
CA GLU A 109 8.44 6.30 -20.46
C GLU A 109 7.25 5.56 -19.83
N ASP A 110 7.50 4.51 -19.04
CA ASP A 110 6.46 3.63 -18.52
C ASP A 110 6.30 3.69 -17.01
N TYR A 111 5.15 4.22 -16.56
CA TYR A 111 4.81 4.21 -15.13
C TYR A 111 4.17 2.89 -14.73
N TYR A 112 4.93 2.03 -14.03
CA TYR A 112 4.47 0.66 -13.79
C TYR A 112 3.25 0.54 -12.87
N LEU A 113 3.10 1.39 -11.85
CA LEU A 113 1.86 1.38 -11.04
C LEU A 113 0.63 1.82 -11.83
N GLU A 114 0.78 2.64 -12.87
CA GLU A 114 -0.34 2.98 -13.75
C GLU A 114 -0.77 1.77 -14.58
N ILE A 115 0.17 1.02 -15.16
CA ILE A 115 -0.15 -0.22 -15.89
C ILE A 115 -0.74 -1.28 -14.94
N ILE A 116 -0.17 -1.47 -13.75
CA ILE A 116 -0.75 -2.36 -12.73
C ILE A 116 -2.17 -1.94 -12.38
N SER A 117 -2.45 -0.63 -12.25
CA SER A 117 -3.81 -0.14 -11.99
C SER A 117 -4.79 -0.45 -13.12
N LYS A 118 -4.34 -0.38 -14.39
CA LYS A 118 -5.14 -0.75 -15.56
C LYS A 118 -5.47 -2.23 -15.54
N ILE A 119 -4.48 -3.09 -15.31
CA ILE A 119 -4.64 -4.55 -15.20
C ILE A 119 -5.65 -4.91 -14.10
N ILE A 120 -5.49 -4.36 -12.90
CA ILE A 120 -6.41 -4.63 -11.78
C ILE A 120 -7.83 -4.17 -12.10
N LYS A 121 -8.01 -3.02 -12.78
CA LYS A 121 -9.34 -2.54 -13.19
C LYS A 121 -10.00 -3.45 -14.21
N LEU A 122 -9.28 -3.90 -15.22
CA LEU A 122 -9.79 -4.82 -16.25
C LEU A 122 -10.15 -6.17 -15.63
N PHE A 123 -9.27 -6.69 -14.76
CA PHE A 123 -9.53 -7.91 -13.99
C PHE A 123 -10.78 -7.76 -13.10
N ALA A 124 -10.89 -6.68 -12.33
CA ALA A 124 -12.05 -6.44 -11.47
C ALA A 124 -13.34 -6.33 -12.29
N LYS A 125 -13.33 -5.57 -13.39
CA LYS A 125 -14.48 -5.38 -14.28
C LYS A 125 -14.95 -6.71 -14.89
N GLY A 126 -14.04 -7.51 -15.43
CA GLY A 126 -14.36 -8.82 -16.02
C GLY A 126 -14.94 -9.82 -15.01
N ASN A 127 -14.69 -9.61 -13.72
CA ASN A 127 -15.16 -10.47 -12.64
C ASN A 127 -16.28 -9.84 -11.78
N ASN A 128 -16.92 -8.77 -12.25
CA ASN A 128 -18.02 -8.07 -11.55
C ASN A 128 -17.65 -7.55 -10.15
N ILE A 129 -16.40 -7.15 -9.95
CA ILE A 129 -15.89 -6.56 -8.72
C ILE A 129 -15.94 -5.04 -8.84
N SER A 130 -16.71 -4.38 -7.97
CA SER A 130 -16.77 -2.92 -7.94
C SER A 130 -15.49 -2.35 -7.33
N ASN A 131 -15.05 -1.17 -7.78
CA ASN A 131 -13.93 -0.47 -7.15
C ASN A 131 -14.16 -0.23 -5.64
N ASN A 132 -15.41 -0.07 -5.20
CA ASN A 132 -15.76 0.09 -3.77
C ASN A 132 -15.46 -1.16 -2.93
N ASP A 133 -15.38 -2.32 -3.57
CA ASP A 133 -15.15 -3.63 -2.95
C ASP A 133 -13.67 -4.04 -3.05
N ILE A 134 -12.80 -3.13 -3.52
CA ILE A 134 -11.35 -3.31 -3.57
C ILE A 134 -10.71 -2.67 -2.35
N LEU A 135 -9.98 -3.48 -1.58
CA LEU A 135 -9.11 -3.05 -0.50
C LEU A 135 -7.65 -3.30 -0.85
N PHE A 136 -6.85 -2.24 -0.91
CA PHE A 136 -5.40 -2.37 -0.98
C PHE A 136 -4.80 -2.49 0.43
N TYR A 137 -3.83 -3.38 0.59
CA TYR A 137 -3.05 -3.48 1.81
C TYR A 137 -1.55 -3.57 1.55
N GLY A 138 -0.79 -2.82 2.33
CA GLY A 138 0.67 -2.96 2.34
C GLY A 138 1.33 -2.33 3.56
N SER A 139 2.54 -2.81 3.87
CA SER A 139 3.41 -2.20 4.87
C SER A 139 4.67 -1.64 4.23
N SER A 140 5.29 -0.65 4.86
CA SER A 140 6.56 -0.08 4.39
C SER A 140 6.44 0.32 2.90
N GLY A 141 7.23 -0.29 2.01
CA GLY A 141 7.25 0.05 0.59
C GLY A 141 5.98 -0.40 -0.13
N GLY A 142 5.41 -1.53 0.27
CA GLY A 142 4.12 -1.99 -0.27
C GLY A 142 2.95 -1.11 0.18
N GLY A 143 3.11 -0.35 1.26
CA GLY A 143 2.11 0.65 1.64
C GLY A 143 2.07 1.83 0.66
N PHE A 144 3.25 2.28 0.18
CA PHE A 144 3.34 3.32 -0.85
C PHE A 144 2.59 2.88 -2.12
N THR A 145 2.93 1.70 -2.65
CA THR A 145 2.30 1.19 -3.88
C THR A 145 0.80 1.01 -3.70
N SER A 146 0.36 0.54 -2.53
CA SER A 146 -1.06 0.37 -2.19
C SER A 146 -1.85 1.68 -2.19
N ILE A 147 -1.30 2.76 -1.61
CA ILE A 147 -1.97 4.07 -1.61
C ILE A 147 -2.04 4.65 -3.02
N ILE A 148 -0.95 4.54 -3.78
CA ILE A 148 -0.93 5.00 -5.17
C ILE A 148 -1.99 4.27 -6.00
N LEU A 149 -2.05 2.94 -5.94
CA LEU A 149 -3.06 2.17 -6.66
C LEU A 149 -4.48 2.51 -6.21
N ALA A 150 -4.72 2.72 -4.92
CA ALA A 150 -6.02 3.16 -4.43
C ALA A 150 -6.41 4.56 -4.94
N THR A 151 -5.42 5.41 -5.23
CA THR A 151 -5.64 6.74 -5.82
C THR A 151 -6.02 6.63 -7.29
N LEU A 152 -5.31 5.78 -8.05
CA LEU A 152 -5.57 5.53 -9.47
C LEU A 152 -6.89 4.77 -9.70
N ILE A 153 -7.25 3.89 -8.77
CA ILE A 153 -8.49 3.11 -8.78
C ILE A 153 -9.50 3.79 -7.85
N LYS A 154 -10.02 4.92 -8.32
CA LYS A 154 -10.94 5.78 -7.55
C LYS A 154 -12.10 4.95 -6.98
N LYS A 155 -12.48 5.30 -5.75
CA LYS A 155 -13.49 4.67 -4.88
C LYS A 155 -13.02 3.45 -4.09
N SER A 156 -11.85 2.89 -4.39
CA SER A 156 -11.25 1.84 -3.55
C SER A 156 -10.78 2.36 -2.19
N LYS A 157 -10.49 1.42 -1.29
CA LYS A 157 -9.97 1.68 0.06
C LYS A 157 -8.54 1.20 0.17
N VAL A 158 -7.81 1.76 1.13
CA VAL A 158 -6.47 1.29 1.46
C VAL A 158 -6.24 1.24 2.97
N PHE A 159 -5.67 0.14 3.43
CA PHE A 159 -5.12 -0.02 4.78
C PHE A 159 -3.59 -0.14 4.67
N VAL A 160 -2.85 0.73 5.36
CA VAL A 160 -1.38 0.64 5.39
C VAL A 160 -0.82 0.60 6.80
N ASN A 161 0.37 0.02 6.94
CA ASN A 161 1.08 -0.02 8.22
C ASN A 161 2.56 0.39 8.07
N ASN A 162 3.01 1.39 8.84
CA ASN A 162 4.38 1.94 8.80
C ASN A 162 4.84 2.22 7.35
N SER A 163 3.93 2.76 6.55
CA SER A 163 4.15 3.01 5.12
C SER A 163 5.22 4.05 4.89
N GLN A 164 6.02 3.86 3.85
CA GLN A 164 6.64 5.00 3.17
C GLN A 164 5.54 5.73 2.36
N LEU A 165 5.60 7.06 2.37
CA LEU A 165 4.62 7.97 1.75
C LEU A 165 5.30 9.00 0.84
N ILE A 166 6.55 9.34 1.16
CA ILE A 166 7.40 10.24 0.39
C ILE A 166 8.75 9.55 0.23
N LEU A 167 9.07 9.08 -0.98
CA LEU A 167 10.22 8.21 -1.21
C LEU A 167 11.55 8.91 -0.91
N LYS A 168 11.65 10.21 -1.18
CA LYS A 168 12.83 11.03 -0.87
C LYS A 168 13.21 11.03 0.61
N ASN A 169 12.21 10.87 1.47
CA ASN A 169 12.37 10.82 2.92
C ASN A 169 12.68 9.42 3.43
N TYR A 170 12.80 8.41 2.56
CA TYR A 170 13.22 7.09 2.98
C TYR A 170 14.62 7.14 3.60
N TYR A 171 14.80 6.44 4.72
CA TYR A 171 16.00 6.57 5.54
C TYR A 171 17.19 5.78 4.98
N HIS A 172 16.95 4.70 4.22
CA HIS A 172 17.99 4.01 3.46
C HIS A 172 18.27 4.73 2.14
N LYS A 173 19.05 5.81 2.19
CA LYS A 173 19.35 6.68 1.04
C LYS A 173 19.95 5.93 -0.16
N ASN A 174 20.77 4.91 0.07
CA ASN A 174 21.37 4.13 -1.02
C ASN A 174 20.35 3.30 -1.79
N VAL A 175 19.32 2.76 -1.12
CA VAL A 175 18.24 2.04 -1.79
C VAL A 175 17.44 2.99 -2.69
N TYR A 176 17.11 4.17 -2.17
CA TYR A 176 16.45 5.22 -2.94
C TYR A 176 17.28 5.67 -4.15
N LYS A 177 18.58 5.98 -3.97
CA LYS A 177 19.47 6.41 -5.06
C LYS A 177 19.61 5.35 -6.16
N ARG A 178 19.75 4.07 -5.80
CA ARG A 178 19.82 2.96 -6.77
C ARG A 178 18.53 2.83 -7.56
N MET A 179 17.38 2.93 -6.89
CA MET A 179 16.08 2.93 -7.58
C MET A 179 15.98 4.12 -8.54
N ILE A 180 16.32 5.33 -8.11
CA ILE A 180 16.29 6.52 -8.97
C ILE A 180 17.19 6.33 -10.20
N LYS A 181 18.44 5.89 -10.01
CA LYS A 181 19.36 5.63 -11.12
C LYS A 181 18.82 4.56 -12.09
N ALA A 182 18.23 3.48 -11.58
CA ALA A 182 17.66 2.44 -12.42
C ALA A 182 16.43 2.93 -13.23
N CYS A 183 15.60 3.79 -12.63
CA CYS A 183 14.38 4.29 -13.26
C CYS A 183 14.64 5.46 -14.23
N PHE A 184 15.61 6.32 -13.92
CA PHE A 184 15.80 7.63 -14.56
C PHE A 184 17.21 7.85 -15.15
N GLY A 185 18.12 6.87 -15.03
CA GLY A 185 19.50 7.01 -15.48
C GLY A 185 20.22 8.15 -14.76
N ASP A 186 20.91 8.99 -15.54
CA ASP A 186 21.68 10.13 -15.04
C ASP A 186 20.93 11.48 -15.14
N LEU A 187 19.58 11.45 -15.23
CA LEU A 187 18.78 12.67 -15.11
C LEU A 187 19.03 13.35 -13.76
N ASP A 188 19.10 14.68 -13.77
CA ASP A 188 19.25 15.44 -12.54
C ASP A 188 17.99 15.33 -11.66
N ILE A 189 18.20 15.47 -10.36
CA ILE A 189 17.16 15.19 -9.36
C ILE A 189 16.00 16.19 -9.42
N ASP A 190 16.25 17.44 -9.81
CA ASP A 190 15.24 18.48 -9.85
C ASP A 190 14.29 18.26 -11.03
N THR A 191 14.84 17.94 -12.22
CA THR A 191 14.07 17.49 -13.38
C THR A 191 13.23 16.25 -13.05
N ILE A 192 13.77 15.30 -12.29
CA ILE A 192 13.02 14.10 -11.88
C ILE A 192 11.81 14.49 -11.02
N TYR A 193 11.97 15.38 -10.04
CA TYR A 193 10.85 15.80 -9.21
C TYR A 193 9.82 16.63 -9.96
N GLU A 194 10.26 17.51 -10.85
CA GLU A 194 9.38 18.33 -11.68
C GLU A 194 8.51 17.44 -12.59
N LYS A 195 9.12 16.51 -13.32
CA LYS A 195 8.42 15.69 -14.31
C LYS A 195 7.73 14.46 -13.72
N TYR A 196 8.33 13.83 -12.71
CA TYR A 196 7.94 12.51 -12.20
C TYR A 196 7.64 12.49 -10.69
N GLY A 197 7.57 13.65 -10.02
CA GLY A 197 7.32 13.73 -8.57
C GLY A 197 6.07 12.99 -8.10
N TYR A 198 5.04 12.93 -8.94
CA TYR A 198 3.81 12.16 -8.68
C TYR A 198 4.04 10.64 -8.58
N ARG A 199 5.11 10.11 -9.15
CA ARG A 199 5.52 8.69 -9.01
C ARG A 199 6.31 8.44 -7.71
N LEU A 200 6.77 9.50 -7.04
CA LEU A 200 7.71 9.44 -5.90
C LEU A 200 7.12 9.94 -4.57
N SER A 201 5.89 10.47 -4.60
CA SER A 201 5.21 11.04 -3.43
C SER A 201 3.72 10.81 -3.51
N VAL A 202 3.14 10.26 -2.44
CA VAL A 202 1.69 10.10 -2.30
C VAL A 202 0.97 11.44 -2.41
N LEU A 203 1.54 12.51 -1.85
CA LEU A 203 0.94 13.86 -1.89
C LEU A 203 0.91 14.42 -3.31
N GLU A 204 1.98 14.23 -4.08
CA GLU A 204 2.04 14.69 -5.47
C GLU A 204 1.10 13.86 -6.36
N MET A 205 0.95 12.56 -6.09
CA MET A 205 -0.07 11.74 -6.73
C MET A 205 -1.48 12.26 -6.43
N PHE A 206 -1.79 12.58 -5.18
CA PHE A 206 -3.10 13.15 -4.82
C PHE A 206 -3.37 14.46 -5.57
N LYS A 207 -2.37 15.35 -5.67
CA LYS A 207 -2.47 16.61 -6.43
C LYS A 207 -2.73 16.36 -7.91
N LYS A 208 -1.97 15.45 -8.53
CA LYS A 208 -2.15 15.08 -9.95
C LYS A 208 -3.55 14.55 -10.22
N GLU A 209 -4.03 13.63 -9.38
CA GLU A 209 -5.34 12.98 -9.56
C GLU A 209 -6.52 13.80 -9.02
N LYS A 210 -6.23 14.93 -8.32
CA LYS A 210 -7.18 15.73 -7.54
C LYS A 210 -8.07 14.84 -6.66
N TYR A 211 -7.47 13.81 -6.08
CA TYR A 211 -8.18 12.74 -5.39
C TYR A 211 -7.37 12.17 -4.24
N VAL A 212 -8.07 11.88 -3.14
CA VAL A 212 -7.54 11.14 -1.99
C VAL A 212 -8.44 9.91 -1.81
N PRO A 213 -7.88 8.68 -1.78
CA PRO A 213 -8.63 7.47 -1.46
C PRO A 213 -9.04 7.43 0.02
N SER A 214 -9.88 6.48 0.40
CA SER A 214 -10.11 6.21 1.84
C SER A 214 -8.90 5.48 2.41
N ILE A 215 -8.23 6.06 3.40
CA ILE A 215 -6.98 5.57 3.96
C ILE A 215 -7.16 5.27 5.44
N VAL A 216 -6.84 4.03 5.84
CA VAL A 216 -6.60 3.66 7.23
C VAL A 216 -5.09 3.46 7.39
N TYR A 217 -4.43 4.34 8.13
CA TYR A 217 -2.99 4.31 8.32
C TYR A 217 -2.61 3.99 9.76
N TYR A 218 -2.10 2.78 9.98
CA TYR A 218 -1.50 2.39 11.25
C TYR A 218 -0.02 2.75 11.28
N VAL A 219 0.39 3.49 12.30
CA VAL A 219 1.80 3.86 12.49
C VAL A 219 2.26 3.59 13.91
N ASN A 220 3.39 2.89 14.05
CA ASN A 220 4.01 2.65 15.33
C ASN A 220 4.62 3.95 15.84
N SER A 221 4.07 4.49 16.92
CA SER A 221 4.52 5.73 17.56
C SER A 221 5.93 5.64 18.16
N GLU A 222 6.48 4.43 18.29
CA GLU A 222 7.86 4.18 18.72
C GLU A 222 8.85 4.08 17.54
N SER A 223 8.36 4.00 16.30
CA SER A 223 9.22 4.06 15.11
C SER A 223 9.54 5.51 14.75
N LYS A 224 10.62 6.05 15.33
CA LYS A 224 11.04 7.45 15.11
C LYS A 224 11.16 7.79 13.63
N GLN A 225 11.74 6.89 12.82
CA GLN A 225 11.98 7.13 11.40
C GLN A 225 10.67 7.20 10.60
N ASP A 226 9.72 6.30 10.85
CA ASP A 226 8.42 6.34 10.17
C ASP A 226 7.61 7.57 10.58
N ILE A 227 7.67 7.95 11.86
CA ILE A 227 6.98 9.15 12.36
C ILE A 227 7.57 10.43 11.76
N ILE A 228 8.87 10.64 11.92
CA ILE A 228 9.53 11.91 11.57
C ILE A 228 9.66 12.06 10.05
N ASN A 229 10.01 10.99 9.34
CA ASN A 229 10.33 11.10 7.91
C ASN A 229 9.10 10.89 7.02
N GLN A 230 8.06 10.19 7.49
CA GLN A 230 6.91 9.82 6.66
C GLN A 230 5.60 10.39 7.19
N CYS A 231 5.20 10.03 8.40
CA CYS A 231 3.88 10.40 8.94
C CYS A 231 3.72 11.91 9.13
N ILE A 232 4.68 12.60 9.76
CA ILE A 232 4.59 14.05 9.99
C ILE A 232 4.57 14.81 8.66
N PRO A 233 5.54 14.62 7.73
CA PRO A 233 5.53 15.29 6.43
C PRO A 233 4.27 15.00 5.61
N PHE A 234 3.74 13.78 5.67
CA PHE A 234 2.47 13.44 5.03
C PHE A 234 1.31 14.24 5.62
N VAL A 235 1.17 14.29 6.94
CA VAL A 235 0.09 15.04 7.59
C VAL A 235 0.19 16.53 7.25
N GLU A 236 1.38 17.11 7.27
CA GLU A 236 1.59 18.52 6.96
C GLU A 236 1.21 18.85 5.53
N GLY A 237 1.77 18.13 4.55
CA GLY A 237 1.45 18.36 3.15
C GLY A 237 0.01 17.95 2.79
N PHE A 238 -0.57 16.99 3.49
CA PHE A 238 -1.99 16.64 3.34
C PHE A 238 -2.87 17.82 3.73
N LEU A 239 -2.61 18.48 4.88
CA LEU A 239 -3.38 19.63 5.34
C LEU A 239 -3.29 20.86 4.43
N GLU A 240 -2.33 20.87 3.51
CA GLU A 240 -2.13 21.92 2.51
C GLU A 240 -2.83 21.62 1.17
N LEU A 241 -3.42 20.43 1.00
CA LEU A 241 -4.16 20.10 -0.22
C LEU A 241 -5.42 20.96 -0.36
N PRO A 242 -5.72 21.48 -1.56
CA PRO A 242 -6.87 22.38 -1.76
C PRO A 242 -8.23 21.64 -1.84
N PHE A 243 -8.27 20.30 -1.85
CA PHE A 243 -9.48 19.50 -2.10
C PHE A 243 -9.78 18.46 -1.00
N LEU A 244 -9.59 18.83 0.27
CA LEU A 244 -9.69 17.90 1.40
C LEU A 244 -11.10 17.35 1.64
N LYS A 245 -11.17 16.07 2.02
CA LYS A 245 -12.38 15.34 2.48
C LYS A 245 -12.01 14.44 3.66
N ASP A 246 -12.99 14.04 4.47
CA ASP A 246 -12.87 13.12 5.63
C ASP A 246 -12.52 11.66 5.27
N LYS A 247 -11.42 11.45 4.55
CA LYS A 247 -11.07 10.15 3.98
C LYS A 247 -9.86 9.48 4.61
N VAL A 248 -9.11 10.19 5.46
CA VAL A 248 -7.87 9.68 6.05
C VAL A 248 -8.03 9.50 7.55
N GLU A 249 -7.81 8.28 8.01
CA GLU A 249 -7.74 7.91 9.42
C GLU A 249 -6.32 7.47 9.76
N ILE A 250 -5.72 8.10 10.78
CA ILE A 250 -4.39 7.73 11.26
C ILE A 250 -4.49 7.19 12.68
N ILE A 251 -4.00 5.96 12.87
CA ILE A 251 -4.04 5.21 14.11
C ILE A 251 -2.62 5.00 14.59
N PHE A 252 -2.28 5.67 15.68
CA PHE A 252 -1.01 5.46 16.36
C PHE A 252 -1.09 4.24 17.27
N TYR A 253 -0.07 3.40 17.25
CA TYR A 253 0.04 2.29 18.19
C TYR A 253 1.43 2.16 18.80
N THR A 254 1.55 1.33 19.83
CA THR A 254 2.82 0.82 20.36
C THR A 254 2.76 -0.70 20.42
N ASN A 255 3.90 -1.37 20.28
CA ASN A 255 4.01 -2.81 20.43
C ASN A 255 5.35 -3.18 21.10
N ASN A 256 5.43 -4.39 21.65
CA ASN A 256 6.66 -4.86 22.31
C ASN A 256 7.68 -5.44 21.31
N GLN A 257 7.50 -5.25 20.01
CA GLN A 257 8.45 -5.74 19.01
C GLN A 257 9.79 -5.00 19.13
N ARG A 258 10.90 -5.74 18.95
CA ARG A 258 12.26 -5.19 18.96
C ARG A 258 12.47 -4.18 17.83
N ASN A 259 12.05 -4.54 16.61
CA ASN A 259 12.09 -3.63 15.47
C ASN A 259 10.77 -2.87 15.37
N LYS A 260 10.77 -1.59 15.77
CA LYS A 260 9.57 -0.74 15.78
C LYS A 260 9.02 -0.42 14.38
N HIS A 261 9.85 -0.56 13.34
CA HIS A 261 9.43 -0.42 11.95
C HIS A 261 8.56 -1.59 11.48
N ASN A 262 8.73 -2.77 12.08
CA ASN A 262 7.95 -3.93 11.65
C ASN A 262 6.45 -3.66 11.81
N PRO A 263 5.63 -4.15 10.86
CA PRO A 263 4.19 -4.06 10.99
C PRO A 263 3.69 -4.89 12.18
N LEU A 264 2.40 -4.75 12.48
CA LEU A 264 1.69 -5.65 13.39
C LEU A 264 1.88 -7.12 12.99
N SER A 265 1.64 -8.04 13.93
CA SER A 265 1.71 -9.48 13.65
C SER A 265 0.76 -9.87 12.50
N ASN A 266 1.06 -10.98 11.83
CA ASN A 266 0.23 -11.48 10.72
C ASN A 266 -1.24 -11.63 11.14
N LYS A 267 -1.48 -12.32 12.27
CA LYS A 267 -2.83 -12.52 12.83
C LYS A 267 -3.56 -11.18 13.03
N LYS A 268 -2.95 -10.23 13.72
CA LYS A 268 -3.56 -8.92 13.98
C LYS A 268 -3.81 -8.13 12.69
N THR A 269 -2.88 -8.21 11.75
CA THR A 269 -3.01 -7.57 10.44
C THR A 269 -4.20 -8.13 9.67
N ILE A 270 -4.32 -9.47 9.60
CA ILE A 270 -5.44 -10.15 8.94
C ILE A 270 -6.77 -9.79 9.58
N GLU A 271 -6.86 -9.76 10.92
CA GLU A 271 -8.05 -9.30 11.64
C GLU A 271 -8.47 -7.88 11.24
N ILE A 272 -7.49 -6.96 11.15
CA ILE A 272 -7.77 -5.57 10.76
C ILE A 272 -8.18 -5.49 9.28
N ILE A 273 -7.52 -6.22 8.38
CA ILE A 273 -7.92 -6.28 6.96
C ILE A 273 -9.38 -6.74 6.85
N LYS A 274 -9.74 -7.84 7.51
CA LYS A 274 -11.13 -8.35 7.52
C LYS A 274 -12.12 -7.31 8.04
N LYS A 275 -11.76 -6.59 9.10
CA LYS A 275 -12.60 -5.51 9.65
C LYS A 275 -12.76 -4.36 8.64
N VAL A 276 -11.66 -3.83 8.10
CA VAL A 276 -11.68 -2.69 7.17
C VAL A 276 -12.40 -3.05 5.87
N SER A 277 -12.23 -4.29 5.38
CA SER A 277 -12.93 -4.80 4.21
C SER A 277 -14.45 -4.84 4.42
N LYS A 278 -14.91 -5.22 5.63
CA LYS A 278 -16.33 -5.31 6.00
C LYS A 278 -16.98 -3.96 6.34
N GLU A 279 -16.22 -2.90 6.57
CA GLU A 279 -16.73 -1.56 6.93
C GLU A 279 -17.38 -0.80 5.74
N ASN A 280 -18.26 -1.48 5.00
CA ASN A 280 -19.28 -0.93 4.09
C ASN A 280 -20.70 -1.49 4.34
N LEU A 281 -20.99 -2.18 5.46
CA LEU A 281 -22.33 -2.75 5.73
C LEU A 281 -23.26 -1.95 6.65
N CYS A 282 -22.83 -0.87 7.31
CA CYS A 282 -23.71 -0.06 8.15
C CYS A 282 -23.17 1.37 8.31
N ASN A 283 -23.56 2.29 7.42
CA ASN A 283 -23.56 3.72 7.74
C ASN A 283 -24.84 4.14 8.50
N ASN A 284 -25.41 3.22 9.28
CA ASN A 284 -26.50 3.47 10.23
C ASN A 284 -26.40 2.47 11.39
N LYS A 285 -25.58 2.79 12.39
CA LYS A 285 -25.89 2.69 13.83
C LYS A 285 -24.63 2.86 14.67
N ASN A 286 -24.79 3.67 15.71
CA ASN A 286 -23.86 3.84 16.81
C ASN A 286 -23.55 2.48 17.45
N GLU A 287 -22.33 1.97 17.29
CA GLU A 287 -21.80 0.99 18.23
C GLU A 287 -20.38 1.37 18.63
N ASN A 288 -20.22 1.65 19.93
CA ASN A 288 -18.95 1.83 20.60
C ASN A 288 -18.20 0.49 20.68
N PRO A 289 -17.00 0.36 20.11
CA PRO A 289 -16.16 -0.79 20.39
C PRO A 289 -15.59 -0.67 21.81
N LYS A 290 -15.77 -1.73 22.61
CA LYS A 290 -15.22 -1.87 23.97
C LYS A 290 -13.70 -1.60 24.00
N ASN A 291 -13.29 -0.75 24.93
CA ASN A 291 -11.90 -0.35 25.18
C ASN A 291 -11.07 -1.51 25.75
N PRO A 292 -9.89 -1.83 25.22
CA PRO A 292 -8.84 -2.50 25.97
C PRO A 292 -8.09 -1.50 26.85
N SER A 293 -7.65 -1.98 28.01
CA SER A 293 -7.04 -1.23 29.11
C SER A 293 -5.75 -0.49 28.73
N THR A 294 -5.61 0.71 29.31
CA THR A 294 -4.52 1.65 29.13
C THR A 294 -3.52 1.55 30.27
N ASN A 295 -2.23 1.44 29.96
CA ASN A 295 -1.15 1.78 30.89
C ASN A 295 -0.25 2.83 30.21
N GLU A 296 0.34 3.76 30.94
CA GLU A 296 0.87 4.99 30.36
C GLU A 296 2.39 4.94 30.10
N ASN A 297 2.81 5.55 28.98
CA ASN A 297 4.14 6.14 28.80
C ASN A 297 3.99 7.21 27.70
N ALA A 298 4.10 8.49 28.11
CA ALA A 298 3.35 9.61 27.53
C ALA A 298 4.17 10.81 27.01
N ILE A 299 5.51 10.76 27.00
CA ILE A 299 6.30 11.98 26.76
C ILE A 299 6.43 12.36 25.26
N SER A 300 6.39 11.40 24.31
CA SER A 300 6.39 11.74 22.86
C SER A 300 4.99 12.01 22.28
N LYS A 301 3.97 11.30 22.78
CA LYS A 301 2.57 11.38 22.31
C LYS A 301 1.96 12.75 22.58
N LYS A 302 2.23 13.35 23.74
CA LYS A 302 1.65 14.65 24.11
C LYS A 302 2.16 15.75 23.18
N LYS A 303 3.43 15.72 22.75
CA LYS A 303 3.98 16.70 21.81
C LYS A 303 3.45 16.53 20.38
N ILE A 304 3.45 15.31 19.83
CA ILE A 304 2.95 15.06 18.46
C ILE A 304 1.44 15.29 18.38
N LYS A 305 0.67 14.75 19.33
CA LYS A 305 -0.77 14.96 19.39
C LYS A 305 -1.12 16.43 19.60
N LYS A 306 -0.39 17.17 20.47
CA LYS A 306 -0.57 18.62 20.67
C LYS A 306 -0.14 19.43 19.44
N TYR A 307 0.92 19.03 18.75
CA TYR A 307 1.39 19.68 17.52
C TYR A 307 0.36 19.53 16.40
N ILE A 308 -0.06 18.29 16.14
CA ILE A 308 -1.05 18.01 15.09
C ILE A 308 -2.42 18.55 15.49
N SER A 309 -2.86 18.41 16.74
CA SER A 309 -4.14 18.97 17.20
C SER A 309 -4.18 20.50 17.10
N ARG A 310 -3.08 21.21 17.43
CA ARG A 310 -3.01 22.67 17.27
C ARG A 310 -3.13 23.10 15.82
N LYS A 311 -2.47 22.40 14.88
CA LYS A 311 -2.61 22.69 13.43
C LYS A 311 -4.02 22.33 12.90
N LEU A 312 -4.63 21.24 13.40
CA LEU A 312 -5.97 20.78 12.98
C LEU A 312 -7.13 21.63 13.50
N ILE A 313 -7.03 22.16 14.74
CA ILE A 313 -8.08 23.00 15.35
C ILE A 313 -8.31 24.27 14.53
N ASN A 314 -7.30 24.76 13.80
CA ASN A 314 -7.42 25.96 12.96
C ASN A 314 -8.07 25.72 11.59
N ARG A 315 -8.39 24.47 11.19
CA ARG A 315 -8.88 24.17 9.82
C ARG A 315 -10.14 23.29 9.73
N GLY A 316 -10.86 23.06 10.83
CA GLY A 316 -12.10 22.27 10.81
C GLY A 316 -11.86 20.77 10.59
N LYS A 317 -12.74 19.91 11.13
CA LYS A 317 -12.60 18.45 11.23
C LYS A 317 -12.29 17.77 9.88
N LEU A 318 -11.03 17.47 9.56
CA LEU A 318 -10.60 16.85 8.29
C LEU A 318 -9.68 15.61 8.43
N LEU A 319 -9.17 15.34 9.63
CA LEU A 319 -8.27 14.23 9.94
C LEU A 319 -8.73 13.57 11.23
N LYS A 320 -9.12 12.29 11.17
CA LYS A 320 -9.44 11.51 12.37
C LYS A 320 -8.17 10.86 12.91
N ILE A 321 -7.58 11.47 13.93
CA ILE A 321 -6.51 10.85 14.73
C ILE A 321 -7.18 10.10 15.88
N LYS A 322 -7.26 8.77 15.78
CA LYS A 322 -7.84 7.97 16.86
C LYS A 322 -6.85 7.79 18.02
N LYS A 323 -7.41 7.40 19.19
CA LYS A 323 -6.66 7.12 20.42
C LYS A 323 -5.52 6.15 20.14
N LEU A 324 -4.44 6.30 20.90
CA LEU A 324 -3.33 5.36 20.86
C LEU A 324 -3.82 3.96 21.23
N LEU A 325 -3.57 2.98 20.37
CA LEU A 325 -3.80 1.57 20.65
C LEU A 325 -2.54 0.93 21.25
N LYS A 326 -2.71 0.12 22.29
CA LYS A 326 -1.66 -0.74 22.82
C LYS A 326 -1.94 -2.17 22.38
N PHE A 327 -0.97 -2.77 21.68
CA PHE A 327 -1.01 -4.18 21.34
C PHE A 327 0.03 -4.91 22.17
N ASN A 328 -0.44 -5.75 23.09
CA ASN A 328 0.38 -6.76 23.74
C ASN A 328 0.63 -7.89 22.73
N GLN A 329 1.74 -8.61 22.84
CA GLN A 329 1.96 -9.78 22.00
C GLN A 329 0.93 -10.86 22.34
N GLU A 330 0.44 -11.52 21.29
CA GLU A 330 0.02 -12.92 21.36
C GLU A 330 1.18 -13.78 20.86
#